data_AF-A0A964R136-F1
#
_entry.id   AF-A0A964R136-F1
#
_cell.length_a   1.000
_cell.length_b   1.000
_cell.length_c   1.000
_cell.angle_alpha   90.00
_cell.angle_beta   90.00
_cell.angle_gamma   90.00
#
_symmetry.space_group_name_H-M   'P 1'
#
loop_
_entity.id
_entity.type
_entity.pdbx_description
1 polymer ?
#
loop_
_entity_poly.entity_id
_entity_poly.type
_entity_poly.pdbx_seq_one_letter_code
_entity_poly.pdbx_strand_id
1 'polypeptide(L)'
;MNKNILVVIVLAIIIIVLALLLFLPKTGQAPSQSNNTMVPVGIEVFAPKLDEVVKSPLKITGKTMGNGWIGFEAQVGTVKLLDDAGKVLAFDILTAQGEWMQQVINFETTLNFTTMADAGSLVFYNENPSGEAERNKTFSLPVKFK
;
A
#
# COMPACT_ATOMS: atom_id res chain seq x y z
N MET A 1 23.70 58.11 1.50
CA MET A 1 22.67 57.28 2.20
C MET A 1 23.00 57.26 3.68
N ASN A 2 22.03 57.50 4.55
CA ASN A 2 22.30 57.60 5.99
C ASN A 2 22.69 56.22 6.54
N LYS A 3 23.78 56.14 7.32
CA LYS A 3 24.28 54.87 7.89
C LYS A 3 23.18 54.09 8.61
N ASN A 4 22.23 54.79 9.24
CA ASN A 4 21.09 54.20 9.93
C ASN A 4 20.08 53.54 8.96
N ILE A 5 19.87 54.11 7.78
CA ILE A 5 18.98 53.54 6.75
C ILE A 5 19.61 52.25 6.18
N LEU A 6 20.93 52.24 5.98
CA LEU A 6 21.66 51.04 5.55
C LEU A 6 21.50 49.89 6.57
N VAL A 7 21.61 50.18 7.87
CA VAL A 7 21.47 49.17 8.93
C VAL A 7 20.08 48.55 8.96
N VAL A 8 19.02 49.36 8.80
CA VAL A 8 17.63 48.87 8.79
C VAL A 8 17.37 47.97 7.57
N ILE A 9 17.89 48.33 6.39
CA ILE A 9 17.75 47.51 5.18
C ILE A 9 18.43 46.15 5.36
N VAL A 10 19.64 46.13 5.91
CA VAL A 10 20.37 44.87 6.17
C VAL A 10 19.62 43.98 7.15
N LEU A 11 19.05 44.53 8.22
CA LEU A 11 18.25 43.76 9.19
C LEU A 11 16.99 43.19 8.56
N ALA A 12 16.29 43.96 7.71
CA ALA A 12 15.11 43.49 7.00
C ALA A 12 15.43 42.32 6.05
N ILE A 13 16.56 42.40 5.33
CA ILE A 13 17.02 41.31 4.44
C ILE A 13 17.33 40.04 5.23
N ILE A 14 18.00 40.16 6.39
CA ILE A 14 18.33 39.00 7.24
C ILE A 14 17.04 38.29 7.71
N ILE A 15 16.03 39.05 8.13
CA ILE A 15 14.75 38.49 8.58
C ILE A 15 14.02 37.77 7.44
N ILE A 16 14.03 38.35 6.24
CA ILE A 16 13.40 37.73 5.06
C ILE A 16 14.11 36.43 4.69
N VAL A 17 15.44 36.40 4.73
CA VAL A 17 16.23 35.17 4.47
C VAL A 17 15.94 34.11 5.53
N LEU A 18 15.88 34.48 6.81
CA LEU A 18 15.53 33.55 7.90
C LEU A 18 14.11 32.99 7.73
N ALA A 19 13.14 33.82 7.36
CA ALA A 19 11.79 33.37 7.06
C ALA A 19 11.77 32.40 5.88
N LEU A 20 12.49 32.70 4.80
CA LEU A 20 12.61 31.82 3.62
C LEU A 20 13.25 30.46 3.96
N LEU A 21 14.24 30.43 4.86
CA LEU A 21 14.85 29.18 5.33
C LEU A 21 13.85 28.28 6.08
N LEU A 22 12.82 28.83 6.73
CA LEU A 22 11.78 28.05 7.40
C LEU A 22 10.78 27.40 6.42
N PHE A 23 10.66 27.93 5.20
CA PHE A 23 9.78 27.41 4.15
C PHE A 23 10.47 26.49 3.14
N LEU A 24 11.77 26.22 3.30
CA LEU A 24 12.43 25.20 2.49
C LEU A 24 11.81 23.83 2.79
N PRO A 25 11.41 23.05 1.78
CA PRO A 25 10.97 21.69 1.99
C PRO A 25 12.11 20.95 2.70
N LYS A 26 11.82 20.39 3.87
CA LYS A 26 12.73 19.44 4.52
C LYS A 26 12.81 18.26 3.57
N THR A 27 13.89 18.16 2.81
CA THR A 27 14.20 16.98 2.01
C THR A 27 14.38 15.82 2.97
N GLY A 28 13.28 15.15 3.31
CA GLY A 28 13.31 13.84 3.92
C GLY A 28 14.02 12.95 2.92
N GLN A 29 15.22 12.50 3.27
CA GLN A 29 15.83 11.39 2.58
C GLN A 29 14.82 10.24 2.66
N ALA A 30 14.22 9.90 1.51
CA ALA A 30 13.59 8.61 1.38
C ALA A 30 14.67 7.57 1.73
N PRO A 31 14.42 6.63 2.66
CA PRO A 31 15.38 5.58 2.91
C PRO A 31 15.46 4.70 1.67
N SER A 32 16.43 4.97 0.81
CA SER A 32 16.89 4.03 -0.22
C SER A 32 17.67 2.92 0.48
N GLN A 33 16.96 1.99 1.11
CA GLN A 33 17.54 0.75 1.58
C GLN A 33 17.44 -0.32 0.48
N SER A 34 18.44 -0.33 -0.41
CA SER A 34 18.84 -1.53 -1.14
C SER A 34 19.58 -2.46 -0.18
N ASN A 35 18.85 -3.05 0.76
CA ASN A 35 19.25 -4.26 1.44
C ASN A 35 18.28 -5.33 0.95
N ASN A 36 18.75 -6.36 0.24
CA ASN A 36 17.96 -7.55 -0.09
C ASN A 36 17.66 -8.39 1.19
N THR A 37 17.30 -7.74 2.28
CA THR A 37 16.48 -8.36 3.30
C THR A 37 15.11 -8.50 2.66
N MET A 38 14.78 -9.69 2.18
CA MET A 38 13.42 -10.02 1.78
C MET A 38 12.54 -9.75 3.00
N VAL A 39 11.96 -8.54 3.07
CA VAL A 39 11.04 -8.16 4.14
C VAL A 39 9.94 -9.22 4.07
N PRO A 40 9.76 -10.03 5.13
CA PRO A 40 8.86 -11.16 5.01
C PRO A 40 7.44 -10.63 4.75
N VAL A 41 6.89 -10.99 3.61
CA VAL A 41 5.53 -10.61 3.21
C VAL A 41 4.59 -11.21 4.24
N GLY A 42 3.85 -10.38 4.97
CA GLY A 42 2.96 -10.81 6.05
C GLY A 42 1.67 -11.50 5.59
N ILE A 43 1.57 -11.84 4.31
CA ILE A 43 0.43 -12.49 3.68
C ILE A 43 0.96 -13.61 2.77
N GLU A 44 0.30 -14.77 2.82
CA GLU A 44 0.55 -15.91 1.94
C GLU A 44 -0.75 -16.24 1.19
N VAL A 45 -0.69 -16.21 -0.15
CA VAL A 45 -1.84 -16.56 -1.01
C VAL A 45 -1.73 -18.01 -1.43
N PHE A 46 -2.76 -18.80 -1.12
CA PHE A 46 -2.83 -20.21 -1.49
C PHE A 46 -3.37 -20.39 -2.90
N ALA A 47 -4.42 -19.64 -3.26
CA ALA A 47 -4.98 -19.61 -4.60
C ALA A 47 -5.46 -18.19 -4.93
N PRO A 48 -5.28 -17.70 -6.18
CA PRO A 48 -4.51 -18.34 -7.25
C PRO A 48 -2.99 -18.34 -6.98
N LYS A 49 -2.22 -19.09 -7.76
CA LYS A 49 -0.76 -19.04 -7.80
C LYS A 49 -0.26 -17.94 -8.74
N LEU A 50 1.03 -17.64 -8.65
CA LEU A 50 1.72 -16.70 -9.53
C LEU A 50 1.49 -17.05 -11.00
N ASP A 51 1.06 -16.07 -11.79
CA ASP A 51 0.78 -16.17 -13.23
C ASP A 51 -0.25 -17.25 -13.62
N GLU A 52 -1.05 -17.72 -12.66
CA GLU A 52 -2.11 -18.69 -12.92
C GLU A 52 -3.18 -18.08 -13.84
N VAL A 53 -3.72 -18.91 -14.73
CA VAL A 53 -4.83 -18.51 -15.61
C VAL A 53 -6.13 -18.59 -14.83
N VAL A 54 -6.74 -17.44 -14.55
CA VAL A 54 -7.96 -17.29 -13.77
C VAL A 54 -9.18 -16.97 -14.64
N LYS A 55 -10.36 -17.32 -14.12
CA LYS A 55 -11.66 -16.99 -14.71
C LYS A 55 -12.63 -16.54 -13.63
N SER A 56 -13.68 -15.84 -14.04
CA SER A 56 -14.78 -15.48 -13.15
C SER A 56 -15.76 -16.67 -12.96
N PRO A 57 -16.24 -16.93 -11.73
CA PRO A 57 -15.81 -16.33 -10.47
C PRO A 57 -14.42 -16.84 -10.04
N LEU A 58 -13.60 -15.93 -9.50
CA LEU A 58 -12.27 -16.26 -8.98
C LEU A 58 -12.31 -16.35 -7.45
N LYS A 59 -12.18 -17.57 -6.93
CA LYS A 59 -11.98 -17.82 -5.51
C LYS A 59 -10.53 -17.50 -5.13
N ILE A 60 -10.36 -16.70 -4.09
CA ILE A 60 -9.06 -16.35 -3.50
C ILE A 60 -9.02 -16.93 -2.10
N THR A 61 -7.90 -17.57 -1.73
CA THR A 61 -7.68 -18.12 -0.39
C THR A 61 -6.24 -17.88 0.04
N GLY A 62 -6.02 -17.78 1.35
CA GLY A 62 -4.69 -17.58 1.90
C GLY A 62 -4.70 -17.43 3.41
N LYS A 63 -3.60 -16.95 3.97
CA LYS A 63 -3.48 -16.59 5.38
C LYS A 63 -2.61 -15.36 5.58
N THR A 64 -2.86 -14.63 6.66
CA THR A 64 -1.90 -13.66 7.19
C THR A 64 -0.84 -14.37 8.04
N MET A 65 0.34 -13.77 8.17
CA MET A 65 1.49 -14.28 8.90
C MET A 65 2.12 -13.20 9.81
N GLY A 66 1.41 -12.09 10.04
CA GLY A 66 1.89 -10.92 10.79
C GLY A 66 2.50 -9.82 9.90
N ASN A 67 3.56 -9.15 10.38
CA ASN A 67 4.28 -8.08 9.63
C ASN A 67 3.40 -6.94 9.10
N GLY A 68 2.41 -6.53 9.89
CA GLY A 68 1.47 -5.46 9.54
C GLY A 68 0.17 -5.95 8.90
N TRP A 69 0.07 -7.23 8.57
CA TRP A 69 -1.20 -7.86 8.22
C TRP A 69 -1.87 -8.38 9.50
N ILE A 70 -2.98 -7.76 9.87
CA ILE A 70 -3.76 -8.05 11.07
C ILE A 70 -5.24 -8.20 10.71
N GLY A 71 -6.01 -8.77 11.63
CA GLY A 71 -7.47 -8.77 11.56
C GLY A 71 -8.08 -7.55 12.24
N PHE A 72 -9.18 -7.04 11.69
CA PHE A 72 -10.07 -6.06 12.30
C PHE A 72 -11.49 -6.37 11.84
N GLU A 73 -12.49 -6.41 12.73
CA GLU A 73 -13.91 -6.65 12.36
C GLU A 73 -14.13 -7.87 11.41
N ALA A 74 -13.46 -8.99 11.68
CA ALA A 74 -13.52 -10.22 10.87
C ALA A 74 -13.02 -10.08 9.40
N GLN A 75 -12.24 -9.05 9.09
CA GLN A 75 -11.51 -8.88 7.83
C GLN A 75 -10.01 -8.76 8.08
N VAL A 76 -9.20 -9.19 7.11
CA VAL A 76 -7.72 -9.09 7.18
C VAL A 76 -7.13 -8.15 6.13
N GLY A 77 -7.99 -7.63 5.25
CA GLY A 77 -7.62 -6.70 4.21
C GLY A 77 -8.64 -6.68 3.09
N THR A 78 -8.24 -6.12 1.96
CA THR A 78 -9.01 -6.09 0.72
C THR A 78 -8.16 -6.53 -0.45
N VAL A 79 -8.79 -6.91 -1.56
CA VAL A 79 -8.11 -7.23 -2.82
C VAL A 79 -8.81 -6.55 -3.98
N LYS A 80 -8.01 -6.01 -4.90
CA LYS A 80 -8.44 -5.52 -6.20
C LYS A 80 -7.88 -6.41 -7.29
N LEU A 81 -8.73 -6.79 -8.24
CA LEU A 81 -8.27 -7.33 -9.52
C LEU A 81 -8.15 -6.16 -10.50
N LEU A 82 -6.94 -5.94 -11.01
CA LEU A 82 -6.64 -4.94 -12.03
C LEU A 82 -6.31 -5.62 -13.36
N ASP A 83 -6.66 -5.00 -14.48
CA ASP A 83 -6.06 -5.35 -15.78
C ASP A 83 -4.65 -4.73 -15.96
N ASP A 84 -4.02 -5.00 -17.08
CA ASP A 84 -2.70 -4.48 -17.47
C ASP A 84 -2.66 -2.96 -17.64
N ALA A 85 -3.79 -2.32 -17.94
CA ALA A 85 -3.96 -0.87 -17.97
C ALA A 85 -4.22 -0.26 -16.58
N GLY A 86 -4.31 -1.07 -15.53
CA GLY A 86 -4.57 -0.64 -14.15
C GLY A 86 -6.03 -0.33 -13.85
N LYS A 87 -6.97 -0.70 -14.74
CA LYS A 87 -8.41 -0.57 -14.48
C LYS A 87 -8.84 -1.65 -13.50
N VAL A 88 -9.63 -1.25 -12.49
CA VAL A 88 -10.22 -2.17 -11.52
C VAL A 88 -11.33 -2.98 -12.20
N LEU A 89 -11.15 -4.29 -12.26
CA LEU A 89 -12.13 -5.25 -12.78
C LEU A 89 -13.06 -5.79 -11.68
N ALA A 90 -12.53 -5.97 -10.47
CA ALA A 90 -13.29 -6.39 -9.28
C ALA A 90 -12.57 -5.94 -7.99
N PHE A 91 -13.34 -5.87 -6.91
CA PHE A 91 -12.86 -5.55 -5.57
C PHE A 91 -13.70 -6.30 -4.53
N ASP A 92 -13.05 -6.83 -3.51
CA ASP A 92 -13.74 -7.46 -2.39
C ASP A 92 -12.85 -7.49 -1.12
N ILE A 93 -13.47 -7.81 0.01
CA ILE A 93 -12.85 -7.95 1.33
C ILE A 93 -12.28 -9.36 1.48
N LEU A 94 -11.12 -9.47 2.14
CA LEU A 94 -10.54 -10.73 2.58
C LEU A 94 -11.16 -11.14 3.92
N THR A 95 -12.23 -11.93 3.87
CA THR A 95 -12.97 -12.34 5.07
C THR A 95 -12.17 -13.36 5.88
N ALA A 96 -11.94 -13.06 7.15
CA ALA A 96 -11.29 -13.97 8.09
C ALA A 96 -12.11 -15.26 8.27
N GLN A 97 -11.42 -16.38 8.30
CA GLN A 97 -12.00 -17.69 8.55
C GLN A 97 -11.68 -18.12 9.98
N GLY A 98 -12.69 -18.01 10.86
CA GLY A 98 -12.56 -18.30 12.29
C GLY A 98 -12.15 -17.08 13.10
N GLU A 99 -11.33 -17.30 14.14
CA GLU A 99 -10.87 -16.27 15.06
C GLU A 99 -9.95 -15.26 14.38
N TRP A 100 -10.38 -14.00 14.30
CA TRP A 100 -9.65 -12.94 13.59
C TRP A 100 -8.66 -12.18 14.48
N MET A 101 -8.70 -12.36 15.80
CA MET A 101 -7.77 -11.72 16.75
C MET A 101 -6.49 -12.54 16.96
N GLN A 102 -6.02 -13.20 15.90
CA GLN A 102 -4.83 -14.07 15.93
C GLN A 102 -3.74 -13.53 15.00
N GLN A 103 -2.50 -13.98 15.19
CA GLN A 103 -1.38 -13.59 14.33
C GLN A 103 -1.48 -14.23 12.93
N VAL A 104 -2.00 -15.46 12.86
CA VAL A 104 -2.18 -16.21 11.62
C VAL A 104 -3.67 -16.40 11.40
N ILE A 105 -4.21 -15.73 10.38
CA ILE A 105 -5.64 -15.72 10.09
C ILE A 105 -5.83 -16.22 8.67
N ASN A 106 -6.53 -17.34 8.50
CA ASN A 106 -6.94 -17.78 7.17
C ASN A 106 -7.98 -16.82 6.62
N PHE A 107 -7.97 -16.57 5.32
CA PHE A 107 -8.94 -15.71 4.66
C PHE A 107 -9.42 -16.31 3.35
N GLU A 108 -10.60 -15.85 2.93
CA GLU A 108 -11.09 -16.09 1.58
C GLU A 108 -11.94 -14.95 1.05
N THR A 109 -12.08 -14.91 -0.27
CA THR A 109 -13.01 -14.03 -0.98
C THR A 109 -13.30 -14.57 -2.38
N THR A 110 -14.32 -14.04 -3.06
CA THR A 110 -14.67 -14.44 -4.43
C THR A 110 -14.92 -13.24 -5.32
N LEU A 111 -14.07 -13.05 -6.32
CA LEU A 111 -14.20 -11.95 -7.27
C LEU A 111 -15.03 -12.38 -8.49
N ASN A 112 -16.07 -11.59 -8.79
CA ASN A 112 -16.84 -11.70 -10.03
C ASN A 112 -16.41 -10.57 -10.97
N PHE A 113 -15.95 -10.91 -12.17
CA PHE A 113 -15.47 -9.94 -13.15
C PHE A 113 -15.74 -10.36 -14.59
N THR A 114 -15.65 -9.38 -15.50
CA THR A 114 -15.64 -9.56 -16.95
C THR A 114 -14.48 -8.76 -17.52
N THR A 115 -13.68 -9.37 -18.39
CA THR A 115 -12.54 -8.70 -19.01
C THR A 115 -12.29 -9.24 -20.42
N MET A 116 -11.67 -8.40 -21.25
CA MET A 116 -11.13 -8.76 -22.56
C MET A 116 -9.60 -8.66 -22.58
N ALA A 117 -8.97 -8.29 -21.46
CA ALA A 117 -7.52 -8.26 -21.33
C ALA A 117 -6.96 -9.67 -21.18
N ASP A 118 -5.67 -9.86 -21.51
CA ASP A 118 -5.00 -11.16 -21.42
C ASP A 118 -4.33 -11.40 -20.05
N ALA A 119 -4.01 -10.33 -19.32
CA ALA A 119 -3.30 -10.39 -18.05
C ALA A 119 -3.74 -9.29 -17.08
N GLY A 120 -3.47 -9.53 -15.80
CA GLY A 120 -3.82 -8.60 -14.72
C GLY A 120 -3.03 -8.86 -13.45
N SER A 121 -3.44 -8.19 -12.38
CA SER A 121 -2.81 -8.32 -11.06
C SER A 121 -3.83 -8.27 -9.96
N LEU A 122 -3.71 -9.19 -9.01
CA LEU A 122 -4.38 -9.11 -7.72
C LEU A 122 -3.54 -8.24 -6.79
N VAL A 123 -4.08 -7.10 -6.38
CA VAL A 123 -3.43 -6.17 -5.47
C VAL A 123 -4.14 -6.23 -4.13
N PHE A 124 -3.45 -6.77 -3.14
CA PHE A 124 -3.92 -6.96 -1.78
C PHE A 124 -3.48 -5.77 -0.92
N TYR A 125 -4.38 -5.30 -0.05
CA TYR A 125 -4.13 -4.23 0.92
C TYR A 125 -4.46 -4.76 2.31
N ASN A 126 -3.62 -4.48 3.31
CA ASN A 126 -3.91 -4.88 4.68
C ASN A 126 -4.98 -4.01 5.33
N GLU A 127 -5.60 -4.53 6.40
CA GLU A 127 -6.30 -3.67 7.35
C GLU A 127 -5.33 -2.75 8.09
N ASN A 128 -5.71 -1.48 8.21
CA ASN A 128 -4.98 -0.47 8.98
C ASN A 128 -5.93 0.46 9.76
N PRO A 129 -6.48 0.00 10.89
CA PRO A 129 -7.46 0.77 11.67
C PRO A 129 -6.90 2.08 12.25
N SER A 130 -5.57 2.22 12.40
CA SER A 130 -4.98 3.48 12.88
C SER A 130 -4.90 4.57 11.81
N GLY A 131 -5.00 4.20 10.53
CA GLY A 131 -4.84 5.12 9.40
C GLY A 131 -3.41 5.64 9.18
N GLU A 132 -2.43 5.14 9.93
CA GLU A 132 -1.03 5.58 9.81
C GLU A 132 -0.42 5.07 8.50
N ALA A 133 0.06 5.97 7.64
CA ALA A 133 0.56 5.62 6.32
C ALA A 133 1.71 4.59 6.34
N GLU A 134 2.55 4.60 7.37
CA GLU A 134 3.66 3.65 7.58
C GLU A 134 3.21 2.19 7.80
N ARG A 135 1.96 2.01 8.22
CA ARG A 135 1.34 0.70 8.44
C ARG A 135 0.62 0.15 7.22
N ASN A 136 0.48 0.95 6.15
CA ASN A 136 -0.05 0.45 4.89
C ASN A 136 0.93 -0.57 4.29
N LYS A 137 0.41 -1.75 3.98
CA LYS A 137 1.08 -2.85 3.31
C LYS A 137 0.30 -3.19 2.06
N THR A 138 1.06 -3.54 1.03
CA THR A 138 0.50 -3.96 -0.25
C THR A 138 1.28 -5.17 -0.72
N PHE A 139 0.58 -6.13 -1.30
CA PHE A 139 1.16 -7.28 -1.97
C PHE A 139 0.48 -7.42 -3.33
N SER A 140 1.26 -7.69 -4.38
CA SER A 140 0.75 -7.84 -5.73
C SER A 140 1.07 -9.23 -6.25
N LEU A 141 0.08 -9.89 -6.85
CA LEU A 141 0.20 -11.22 -7.44
C LEU A 141 -0.29 -11.16 -8.90
N PRO A 142 0.60 -11.26 -9.90
CA PRO A 142 0.19 -11.30 -11.29
C PRO A 142 -0.60 -12.56 -11.61
N VAL A 143 -1.58 -12.41 -12.50
CA VAL A 143 -2.47 -13.46 -12.99
C VAL A 143 -2.69 -13.30 -14.49
N LYS A 144 -3.11 -14.36 -15.16
CA LYS A 144 -3.51 -14.32 -16.58
C LYS A 144 -5.00 -14.58 -16.69
N PHE A 145 -5.65 -14.07 -17.73
CA PHE A 145 -7.06 -14.32 -17.98
C PHE A 145 -7.24 -15.46 -18.99
N LYS A 146 -8.34 -16.19 -18.86
CA LYS A 146 -8.74 -17.23 -19.82
C LYS A 146 -9.63 -16.64 -20.93
#